data_AF-X1L438-F1
#
_entry.id   AF-X1L438-F1
#
_cell.length_a   1.000
_cell.length_b   1.000
_cell.length_c   1.000
_cell.angle_alpha   90.00
_cell.angle_beta   90.00
_cell.angle_gamma   90.00
#
_symmetry.space_group_name_H-M   'P 1'
#
loop_
_entity.id
_entity.type
_entity.pdbx_description
1 polymer ?
#
loop_
_entity_poly.entity_id
_entity_poly.type
_entity_poly.pdbx_seq_one_letter_code
_entity_poly.pdbx_strand_id
1 'polypeptide(L)'
;MLISTSPLYHPILPLLINSNLAKVSNPNLTIPFQLSYPDDATEQIAEGIKVFERFFGQKPKGMWPSEGSVCQELMPIFSQLGIEWIATDEEILARSLKTSFRRDENGVPNRPEILYKPWKCED
;
A
#
# COMPACT_ATOMS: atom_id res chain seq x y z
N MET A 1 9.42 11.33 17.56
CA MET A 1 8.31 10.46 17.15
C MET A 1 8.18 10.55 15.64
N LEU A 2 8.13 9.42 14.93
CA LEU A 2 7.88 9.39 13.49
C LEU A 2 6.36 9.28 13.29
N ILE A 3 5.79 10.15 12.45
CA ILE A 3 4.35 10.16 12.15
C ILE A 3 4.23 10.00 10.63
N SER A 4 3.38 9.08 10.19
CA SER A 4 3.03 8.88 8.79
C SER A 4 1.67 9.50 8.47
N THR A 5 1.35 9.59 7.19
CA THR A 5 0.01 9.99 6.72
C THR A 5 -0.74 8.81 6.09
N SER A 6 -1.94 9.05 5.59
CA SER A 6 -2.74 8.15 4.77
C SER A 6 -3.36 8.95 3.61
N PRO A 7 -3.86 8.33 2.53
CA PRO A 7 -4.63 9.03 1.51
C PRO A 7 -5.82 9.79 2.14
N LEU A 8 -6.15 10.98 1.61
CA LEU A 8 -7.02 11.97 2.27
C LEU A 8 -8.33 11.39 2.82
N TYR A 9 -9.11 10.73 1.97
CA TYR A 9 -10.41 10.13 2.34
C TYR A 9 -10.33 8.62 2.54
N HIS A 10 -9.13 8.09 2.76
CA HIS A 10 -8.86 6.68 2.97
C HIS A 10 -9.44 5.72 1.88
N PRO A 11 -9.38 6.04 0.56
CA PRO A 11 -9.83 5.14 -0.48
C PRO A 11 -8.94 3.91 -0.64
N ILE A 12 -9.53 2.79 -1.09
CA ILE A 12 -8.77 1.63 -1.58
C ILE A 12 -8.09 2.01 -2.91
N LEU A 13 -6.88 2.56 -2.82
CA LEU A 13 -6.14 3.14 -3.94
C LEU A 13 -6.06 2.24 -5.18
N PRO A 14 -5.79 0.92 -5.07
CA PRO A 14 -5.78 0.05 -6.25
C PRO A 14 -7.08 0.05 -7.05
N LEU A 15 -8.24 0.22 -6.40
CA LEU A 15 -9.53 0.26 -7.09
C LEU A 15 -9.78 1.59 -7.82
N LEU A 16 -9.16 2.68 -7.35
CA LEU A 16 -9.14 3.95 -8.08
C LEU A 16 -8.24 3.85 -9.31
N ILE A 17 -7.06 3.21 -9.20
CA ILE A 17 -6.19 2.96 -10.36
C ILE A 17 -6.94 2.17 -11.43
N ASN A 18 -7.47 1.01 -11.07
CA ASN A 18 -8.24 0.16 -11.97
C ASN A 18 -9.05 -0.87 -11.14
N SER A 19 -10.38 -0.84 -11.24
CA SER A 19 -11.22 -1.78 -10.47
C SER A 19 -10.95 -3.26 -10.79
N ASN A 20 -10.39 -3.57 -11.98
CA ASN A 20 -9.96 -4.93 -12.35
C ASN A 20 -8.82 -5.47 -11.47
N LEU A 21 -8.06 -4.62 -10.77
CA LEU A 21 -7.03 -5.07 -9.83
C LEU A 21 -7.61 -5.88 -8.66
N ALA A 22 -8.91 -5.75 -8.37
CA ALA A 22 -9.60 -6.61 -7.42
C ALA A 22 -9.52 -8.11 -7.79
N LYS A 23 -9.35 -8.44 -9.08
CA LYS A 23 -9.21 -9.83 -9.53
C LYS A 23 -7.85 -10.44 -9.21
N VAL A 24 -6.83 -9.61 -8.96
CA VAL A 24 -5.51 -10.09 -8.53
C VAL A 24 -5.61 -10.79 -7.18
N SER A 25 -6.44 -10.27 -6.27
CA SER A 25 -6.69 -10.91 -4.97
C SER A 25 -7.76 -12.00 -5.04
N ASN A 26 -8.80 -11.82 -5.87
CA ASN A 26 -9.88 -12.79 -6.06
C ASN A 26 -10.25 -12.95 -7.56
N PRO A 27 -9.67 -13.94 -8.26
CA PRO A 27 -9.88 -14.13 -9.70
C PRO A 27 -11.34 -14.37 -10.11
N ASN A 28 -12.16 -14.93 -9.21
CA ASN A 28 -13.56 -15.25 -9.48
C ASN A 28 -14.52 -14.09 -9.15
N LEU A 29 -13.99 -12.93 -8.73
CA LEU A 29 -14.81 -11.77 -8.40
C LEU A 29 -15.48 -11.19 -9.66
N THR A 30 -16.81 -11.13 -9.63
CA THR A 30 -17.58 -10.37 -10.61
C THR A 30 -17.47 -8.89 -10.27
N ILE A 31 -16.94 -8.10 -11.20
CA ILE A 31 -16.81 -6.65 -11.05
C ILE A 31 -18.08 -6.00 -11.62
N PRO A 32 -18.91 -5.35 -10.78
CA PRO A 32 -20.20 -4.81 -11.22
C PRO A 32 -20.05 -3.58 -12.14
N PHE A 33 -18.95 -2.83 -12.01
CA PHE A 33 -18.66 -1.64 -12.82
C PHE A 33 -17.14 -1.44 -12.95
N GLN A 34 -16.71 -0.98 -14.13
CA GLN A 34 -15.30 -0.67 -14.39
C GLN A 34 -15.03 0.79 -13.99
N LEU A 35 -14.05 1.00 -13.11
CA LEU A 35 -13.51 2.32 -12.77
C LEU A 35 -12.02 2.34 -13.09
N SER A 36 -11.54 3.49 -13.55
CA SER A 36 -10.13 3.75 -13.81
C SER A 36 -9.90 5.25 -13.71
N TYR A 37 -9.53 5.71 -12.52
CA TYR A 37 -9.25 7.10 -12.15
C TYR A 37 -7.88 7.18 -11.45
N PRO A 38 -6.78 6.89 -12.18
CA PRO A 38 -5.43 6.94 -11.59
C PRO A 38 -5.04 8.35 -11.11
N ASP A 39 -5.57 9.39 -11.76
CA ASP A 39 -5.37 10.77 -11.34
C ASP A 39 -6.00 11.05 -9.96
N ASP A 40 -7.19 10.49 -9.70
CA ASP A 40 -7.85 10.60 -8.38
C ASP A 40 -7.03 9.89 -7.30
N ALA A 41 -6.43 8.73 -7.61
CA ALA A 41 -5.53 8.05 -6.67
C ALA A 41 -4.32 8.93 -6.32
N THR A 42 -3.74 9.60 -7.32
CA THR A 42 -2.62 10.54 -7.14
C THR A 42 -3.05 11.74 -6.29
N GLU A 43 -4.21 12.34 -6.58
CA GLU A 43 -4.72 13.48 -5.83
C GLU A 43 -5.01 13.12 -4.36
N GLN A 44 -5.54 11.92 -4.09
CA GLN A 44 -5.79 11.44 -2.72
C GLN A 44 -4.50 11.32 -1.90
N ILE A 45 -3.41 10.86 -2.52
CA ILE A 45 -2.09 10.80 -1.89
C ILE A 45 -1.54 12.22 -1.68
N ALA A 46 -1.61 13.07 -2.71
CA ALA A 46 -1.11 14.44 -2.66
C ALA A 46 -1.83 15.29 -1.61
N GLU A 47 -3.15 15.21 -1.52
CA GLU A 47 -3.96 15.90 -0.52
C GLU A 47 -3.68 15.38 0.90
N GLY A 48 -3.51 14.06 1.07
CA GLY A 48 -3.10 13.48 2.35
C GLY A 48 -1.74 13.98 2.82
N ILE A 49 -0.81 14.21 1.88
CA ILE A 49 0.49 14.86 2.14
C ILE A 49 0.30 16.34 2.50
N LYS A 50 -0.50 17.10 1.76
CA LYS A 50 -0.77 18.52 2.03
C LYS A 50 -1.38 18.73 3.42
N VAL A 51 -2.33 17.89 3.81
CA VAL A 51 -2.94 17.93 5.15
C VAL A 51 -1.89 17.65 6.22
N PHE A 52 -1.07 16.61 6.05
CA PHE A 52 0.02 16.31 6.98
C PHE A 52 0.99 17.49 7.13
N GLU A 53 1.45 18.04 6.00
CA GLU A 53 2.38 19.17 5.96
C GLU A 53 1.80 20.42 6.64
N ARG A 54 0.50 20.68 6.45
CA ARG A 54 -0.19 21.78 7.14
C ARG A 54 -0.15 21.66 8.67
N PHE A 55 -0.26 20.45 9.22
CA PHE A 55 -0.28 20.24 10.67
C PHE A 55 1.12 20.10 11.28
N PHE A 56 2.07 19.52 10.56
CA PHE A 56 3.39 19.19 11.09
C PHE A 56 4.54 20.07 10.55
N GLY A 57 4.28 20.94 9.57
CA GLY A 57 5.26 21.85 8.98
C GLY A 57 6.33 21.17 8.12
N GLN A 58 6.15 19.89 7.79
CA GLN A 58 7.03 19.11 6.94
C GLN A 58 6.25 18.00 6.22
N LYS A 59 6.75 17.53 5.09
CA LYS A 59 6.15 16.40 4.37
C LYS A 59 6.36 15.08 5.13
N PRO A 60 5.40 14.13 5.07
CA PRO A 60 5.58 12.81 5.64
C PRO A 60 6.54 12.00 4.76
N LYS A 61 7.45 11.24 5.40
CA LYS A 61 8.30 10.27 4.68
C LYS A 61 7.62 8.95 4.41
N GLY A 62 6.53 8.67 5.13
CA GLY A 62 5.83 7.41 5.06
C GLY A 62 4.33 7.58 4.91
N MET A 63 3.72 6.60 4.25
CA MET A 63 2.28 6.53 4.11
C MET A 63 1.77 5.16 4.53
N TRP A 64 0.62 5.13 5.19
CA TRP A 64 -0.18 3.93 5.40
C TRP A 64 -1.28 3.90 4.34
N PRO A 65 -1.14 3.08 3.27
CA PRO A 65 -2.21 2.89 2.31
C PRO A 65 -3.46 2.35 2.99
N SER A 66 -4.63 2.76 2.52
CA SER A 66 -5.90 2.36 3.14
C SER A 66 -6.03 0.85 3.17
N GLU A 67 -6.32 0.30 4.35
CA GLU A 67 -6.37 -1.14 4.62
C GLU A 67 -5.11 -1.93 4.20
N GLY A 68 -3.94 -1.27 4.13
CA GLY A 68 -2.69 -1.88 3.65
C GLY A 68 -2.72 -2.27 2.16
N SER A 69 -3.70 -1.79 1.40
CA SER A 69 -3.89 -2.15 -0.01
C SER A 69 -2.84 -1.52 -0.93
N VAL A 70 -2.25 -2.34 -1.79
CA VAL A 70 -1.18 -1.94 -2.72
C VAL A 70 -1.34 -2.60 -4.08
N CYS A 71 -0.77 -1.98 -5.11
CA CYS A 71 -0.54 -2.54 -6.43
C CYS A 71 0.75 -1.92 -7.02
N GLN A 72 1.33 -2.55 -8.05
CA GLN A 72 2.61 -2.11 -8.61
C GLN A 72 2.52 -0.69 -9.18
N GLU A 73 1.39 -0.34 -9.78
CA GLU A 73 1.13 0.95 -10.41
C GLU A 73 1.17 2.13 -9.43
N LEU A 74 1.02 1.87 -8.12
CA LEU A 74 1.13 2.92 -7.09
C LEU A 74 2.57 3.27 -6.73
N MET A 75 3.54 2.38 -6.99
CA MET A 75 4.95 2.60 -6.60
C MET A 75 5.54 3.88 -7.20
N PRO A 76 5.41 4.16 -8.52
CA PRO A 76 5.91 5.42 -9.08
C PRO A 76 5.18 6.64 -8.52
N ILE A 77 3.88 6.54 -8.21
CA ILE A 77 3.09 7.65 -7.66
C ILE A 77 3.60 8.02 -6.25
N PHE A 78 3.81 7.03 -5.38
CA PHE A 78 4.39 7.26 -4.06
C PHE A 78 5.77 7.90 -4.15
N SER A 79 6.65 7.35 -4.99
CA SER A 79 8.02 7.84 -5.19
C SER A 79 8.04 9.30 -5.68
N GLN A 80 7.23 9.62 -6.71
CA GLN A 80 7.12 10.97 -7.28
C GLN A 80 6.61 12.00 -6.27
N LEU A 81 5.73 11.59 -5.35
CA LEU A 81 5.19 12.45 -4.29
C LEU A 81 6.09 12.51 -3.05
N GLY A 82 7.25 11.84 -3.06
CA GLY A 82 8.25 11.91 -2.00
C GLY A 82 7.97 10.99 -0.81
N ILE A 83 7.12 9.97 -0.97
CA ILE A 83 6.92 8.92 0.03
C ILE A 83 8.07 7.91 -0.10
N GLU A 84 8.84 7.74 0.96
CA GLU A 84 10.02 6.88 1.04
C GLU A 84 9.66 5.44 1.45
N TRP A 85 8.57 5.24 2.20
CA TRP A 85 8.13 3.92 2.64
C TRP A 85 6.61 3.81 2.79
N ILE A 86 6.10 2.58 2.63
CA ILE A 86 4.71 2.22 2.92
C ILE A 86 4.66 0.96 3.80
N ALA A 87 3.53 0.74 4.46
CA ALA A 87 3.26 -0.49 5.20
C ALA A 87 2.15 -1.31 4.53
N THR A 88 2.32 -2.63 4.45
CA THR A 88 1.35 -3.57 3.89
C THR A 88 1.38 -4.90 4.66
N ASP A 89 0.50 -5.83 4.28
CA ASP A 89 0.25 -7.08 5.01
C ASP A 89 1.30 -8.18 4.72
N GLU A 90 1.51 -9.06 5.71
CA GLU A 90 2.41 -10.21 5.57
C GLU A 90 1.98 -11.20 4.47
N GLU A 91 0.68 -11.34 4.23
CA GLU A 91 0.11 -12.19 3.17
C GLU A 91 0.38 -11.59 1.79
N ILE A 92 0.38 -10.26 1.66
CA ILE A 92 0.77 -9.57 0.43
C ILE A 92 2.25 -9.87 0.14
N LEU A 93 3.12 -9.73 1.15
CA LEU A 93 4.52 -10.08 1.02
C LEU A 93 4.72 -11.57 0.67
N ALA A 94 3.98 -12.46 1.34
CA ALA A 94 4.06 -13.89 1.11
C ALA A 94 3.71 -14.25 -0.35
N ARG A 95 2.63 -13.67 -0.89
CA ARG A 95 2.22 -13.85 -2.28
C ARG A 95 3.24 -13.31 -3.26
N SER A 96 3.79 -12.12 -3.02
CA SER A 96 4.82 -11.52 -3.86
C SER A 96 6.10 -12.38 -3.92
N LEU A 97 6.48 -13.00 -2.80
CA LEU A 97 7.65 -13.87 -2.71
C LEU A 97 7.37 -15.34 -3.04
N LYS A 98 6.12 -15.69 -3.41
CA LYS A 98 5.66 -17.07 -3.64
C LYS A 98 6.02 -18.01 -2.47
N THR A 99 5.80 -17.53 -1.24
CA THR A 99 6.09 -18.22 0.01
C THR A 99 4.84 -18.30 0.90
N SER A 100 4.95 -18.92 2.07
CA SER A 100 3.99 -18.78 3.16
C SER A 100 4.72 -18.54 4.47
N PHE A 101 4.16 -17.66 5.30
CA PHE A 101 4.60 -17.49 6.68
C PHE A 101 3.70 -18.33 7.58
N ARG A 102 4.30 -19.25 8.33
CA ARG A 102 3.59 -20.08 9.33
C ARG A 102 4.18 -19.79 10.68
N ARG A 103 3.34 -19.74 11.70
CA ARG A 103 3.76 -19.58 13.09
C ARG A 103 3.71 -20.93 13.80
N ASP A 104 4.65 -21.17 14.71
CA ASP A 104 4.59 -22.31 15.63
C ASP A 104 3.58 -22.06 16.76
N GLU A 105 3.50 -22.99 17.72
CA GLU A 105 2.61 -22.90 18.89
C GLU A 105 2.92 -21.69 19.80
N ASN A 106 4.13 -21.14 19.72
CA ASN A 106 4.56 -19.96 20.47
C ASN A 106 4.41 -18.66 19.65
N GLY A 107 3.87 -18.74 18.43
CA GLY A 107 3.69 -17.59 17.54
C GLY A 107 4.94 -17.21 16.73
N VAL A 108 6.02 -17.98 16.80
CA VAL A 108 7.28 -17.68 16.10
C VAL A 108 7.14 -18.03 14.61
N PRO A 109 7.37 -17.08 13.69
CA PRO A 109 7.28 -17.38 12.27
C PRO A 109 8.41 -18.32 11.83
N ASN A 110 8.14 -19.14 10.82
CA ASN A 110 9.09 -20.10 10.25
C ASN A 110 10.18 -19.46 9.37
N ARG A 111 10.04 -18.18 9.00
CA ARG A 111 10.97 -17.41 8.14
C ARG A 111 11.12 -15.95 8.62
N PRO A 112 11.53 -15.71 9.88
CA PRO A 112 11.62 -14.36 10.46
C PRO A 112 12.61 -13.46 9.70
N GLU A 113 13.65 -14.03 9.11
CA GLU A 113 14.68 -13.33 8.33
C GLU A 113 14.17 -12.71 7.03
N ILE A 114 13.02 -13.21 6.54
CA ILE A 114 12.34 -12.71 5.34
C ILE A 114 11.21 -11.76 5.75
N LEU A 115 10.48 -12.08 6.82
CA LEU A 115 9.32 -11.32 7.30
C LEU A 115 9.72 -10.02 7.99
N TYR A 116 10.74 -10.04 8.85
CA TYR A 116 11.13 -8.90 9.68
C TYR A 116 12.30 -8.10 9.11
N LYS A 117 12.23 -7.82 7.81
CA LYS A 117 13.12 -6.87 7.14
C LYS A 117 12.33 -5.95 6.22
N PRO A 118 12.81 -4.72 5.98
CA PRO A 118 12.22 -3.88 4.96
C PRO A 118 12.43 -4.50 3.56
N TRP A 119 11.46 -4.27 2.69
CA TRP A 119 11.51 -4.66 1.28
C TRP A 119 11.56 -3.42 0.41
N LYS A 120 12.38 -3.47 -0.64
CA LYS A 120 12.42 -2.44 -1.68
C LYS A 120 11.59 -2.94 -2.86
N CYS A 121 10.55 -2.21 -3.23
CA CYS A 121 9.88 -2.44 -4.50
C CYS A 121 10.78 -1.95 -5.63
N GLU A 122 10.93 -2.76 -6.67
CA GLU A 122 11.51 -2.34 -7.94
C GLU A 122 10.44 -1.65 -8.77
N ASP A 123 10.83 -0.71 -9.63
CA ASP A 123 9.93 0.00 -10.55
C ASP A 123 9.43 -0.92 -11.67
#